data_AF-A0A957SA43-F1
#
_entry.id   AF-A0A957SA43-F1
#
_cell.length_a   1.000
_cell.length_b   1.000
_cell.length_c   1.000
_cell.angle_alpha   90.00
_cell.angle_beta   90.00
_cell.angle_gamma   90.00
#
_symmetry.space_group_name_H-M   'P 1'
#
loop_
_entity.id
_entity.type
_entity.pdbx_description
1 polymer ?
#
loop_
_entity_poly.entity_id
_entity_poly.type
_entity_poly.pdbx_seq_one_letter_code
_entity_poly.pdbx_strand_id
1 'polypeptide(L)'
;MAGDVIQVNYDELTAVAALFGQQGREQTDLVRAVQARAQVLIDGSWEGMGVAAFAAEIHGTVLPAMTRLISALEDAQRVTLDIHALMREAEEEAARPFRGEAYAGDAQQGAVAASEAGAITGPGSIPPPRIYIVNGINSRGNVLGLIGDDDSIELERLIERRGYDPRQVVSTPAIYGRPPLGDLNLDGTNLSGTNFGGWLSPADWITGAAAGGVNLVTSAGATIANAGSQAWSSLYGSAEVWNEYAAGEHGRYTQQTYNFVQRDLANNPLLPNQQVILMGHSGGGAVVDDLAGMIERKTGADVSAVVTLGSPISNYDVAGRYAEQVVDLQHRFDFVGKSYIRSDESRYALPLAMMSAPTPVQGVLRAVGLEQTLWRSVDDS
;
A
#
# COMPACT_ATOMS: atom_id res chain seq x y z
N MET A 1 15.68 -33.03 -0.84
CA MET A 1 15.08 -32.11 -1.83
C MET A 1 16.11 -31.03 -2.06
N ALA A 2 16.54 -30.80 -3.31
CA ALA A 2 17.40 -29.66 -3.60
C ALA A 2 16.56 -28.39 -3.43
N GLY A 3 17.04 -27.43 -2.64
CA GLY A 3 16.41 -26.11 -2.57
C GLY A 3 16.51 -25.40 -3.92
N ASP A 4 15.60 -24.45 -4.15
CA ASP A 4 15.69 -23.58 -5.32
C ASP A 4 17.00 -22.76 -5.23
N VAL A 5 17.78 -22.74 -6.30
CA VAL A 5 19.09 -22.06 -6.32
C VAL A 5 18.91 -20.71 -6.99
N ILE A 6 18.91 -19.66 -6.17
CA ILE A 6 18.92 -18.28 -6.66
C ILE A 6 20.36 -17.93 -7.03
N GLN A 7 20.61 -17.61 -8.30
CA GLN A 7 21.89 -17.11 -8.79
C GLN A 7 21.70 -15.68 -9.30
N VAL A 8 22.59 -14.78 -8.88
CA VAL A 8 22.56 -13.38 -9.29
C VAL A 8 23.71 -13.08 -10.23
N ASN A 9 23.42 -12.39 -11.33
CA ASN A 9 24.45 -11.83 -12.19
C ASN A 9 24.77 -10.40 -11.76
N TYR A 10 25.82 -10.22 -10.95
CA TYR A 10 26.22 -8.91 -10.40
C TYR A 10 26.61 -7.90 -11.48
N ASP A 11 27.24 -8.37 -12.56
CA ASP A 11 27.64 -7.51 -13.67
C ASP A 11 26.40 -6.96 -14.41
N GLU A 12 25.37 -7.78 -14.58
CA GLU A 12 24.09 -7.35 -15.17
C GLU A 12 23.37 -6.33 -14.28
N LEU A 13 23.30 -6.55 -12.97
CA LEU A 13 22.69 -5.58 -12.04
C LEU A 13 23.42 -4.23 -12.10
N THR A 14 24.75 -4.25 -12.13
CA THR A 14 25.57 -3.03 -12.25
C THR A 14 25.31 -2.32 -13.58
N ALA A 15 25.23 -3.07 -14.68
CA ALA A 15 24.92 -2.51 -16.00
C ALA A 15 23.52 -1.89 -16.07
N VAL A 16 22.52 -2.54 -15.47
CA VAL A 16 21.14 -2.03 -15.39
C VAL A 16 21.07 -0.76 -14.55
N ALA A 17 21.71 -0.73 -13.38
CA ALA A 17 21.79 0.48 -12.55
C ALA A 17 22.45 1.64 -13.29
N ALA A 18 23.54 1.38 -14.01
CA ALA A 18 24.21 2.40 -14.82
C ALA A 18 23.31 2.94 -15.94
N LEU A 19 22.51 2.08 -16.57
CA LEU A 19 21.54 2.48 -17.59
C LEU A 19 20.45 3.41 -17.02
N PHE A 20 19.88 3.08 -15.86
CA PHE A 20 18.91 3.96 -15.19
C PHE A 20 19.51 5.33 -14.89
N GLY A 21 20.73 5.36 -14.33
CA GLY A 21 21.43 6.61 -14.05
C GLY A 21 21.75 7.43 -15.31
N GLN A 22 22.07 6.78 -16.43
CA GLN A 22 22.24 7.46 -17.72
C GLN A 22 20.93 8.08 -18.21
N GLN A 23 19.84 7.31 -18.20
CA GLN A 23 18.53 7.79 -18.64
C GLN A 23 18.02 8.95 -17.77
N GLY A 24 18.22 8.91 -16.45
CA GLY A 24 17.87 10.02 -15.56
C GLY A 24 18.59 11.33 -15.91
N ARG A 25 19.88 11.26 -16.26
CA ARG A 25 20.65 12.43 -16.71
C ARG A 25 20.17 12.98 -18.04
N GLU A 26 19.93 12.09 -19.02
CA GLU A 26 19.40 12.47 -20.34
C GLU A 26 18.02 13.16 -20.21
N GLN A 27 17.13 12.64 -19.36
CA GLN A 27 15.84 13.28 -19.06
C GLN A 27 16.01 14.63 -18.36
N THR A 28 16.96 14.75 -17.44
CA THR A 28 17.25 16.04 -16.77
C THR A 28 17.68 17.11 -17.76
N ASP A 29 18.54 16.77 -18.72
CA ASP A 29 18.95 17.70 -19.78
C ASP A 29 17.79 18.08 -20.71
N LEU A 30 16.92 17.11 -21.02
CA LEU A 30 15.70 17.35 -21.80
C LEU A 30 14.74 18.30 -21.09
N VAL A 31 14.49 18.12 -19.79
CA VAL A 31 13.64 19.01 -18.98
C VAL A 31 14.18 20.44 -19.02
N ARG A 32 15.49 20.63 -18.81
CA ARG A 32 16.12 21.96 -18.89
C ARG A 32 15.92 22.60 -20.27
N ALA A 33 16.08 21.82 -21.35
CA ALA A 33 15.88 22.31 -22.71
C ALA A 33 14.42 22.68 -23.00
N VAL A 34 13.46 21.86 -22.55
CA VAL A 34 12.02 22.12 -22.68
C VAL A 34 11.64 23.38 -21.90
N GLN A 35 12.08 23.50 -20.65
CA GLN A 35 11.81 24.66 -19.81
C GLN A 35 12.36 25.96 -20.44
N ALA A 36 13.60 25.95 -20.92
CA ALA A 36 14.19 27.12 -21.57
C ALA A 36 13.41 27.56 -22.82
N ARG A 37 12.98 26.60 -23.65
CA ARG A 37 12.18 26.89 -24.86
C ARG A 37 10.77 27.35 -24.53
N ALA A 38 10.13 26.72 -23.55
CA ALA A 38 8.82 27.13 -23.07
C ALA A 38 8.85 28.56 -22.52
N GLN A 39 9.90 28.93 -21.78
CA GLN A 39 10.05 30.27 -21.24
C GLN A 39 10.15 31.34 -22.34
N VAL A 40 10.87 31.07 -23.43
CA VAL A 40 10.94 31.99 -24.59
C VAL A 40 9.55 32.20 -25.23
N LEU A 41 8.70 31.17 -25.26
CA LEU A 41 7.34 31.27 -25.78
C LEU A 41 6.40 32.02 -24.83
N ILE A 42 6.57 31.81 -23.51
CA ILE A 42 5.75 32.43 -22.47
C ILE A 42 6.09 33.91 -22.31
N ASP A 43 7.37 34.27 -22.29
CA ASP A 43 7.85 35.65 -22.12
C ASP A 43 7.96 36.42 -23.45
N GLY A 44 7.80 35.72 -24.57
CA GLY A 44 7.93 36.29 -25.91
C GLY A 44 6.72 37.14 -26.32
N SER A 45 6.69 37.54 -27.59
CA SER A 45 5.58 38.33 -28.16
C SER A 45 4.29 37.52 -28.40
N TRP A 46 4.16 36.34 -27.82
CA TRP A 46 2.95 35.53 -27.95
C TRP A 46 1.92 36.01 -26.93
N GLU A 47 0.90 36.73 -27.39
CA GLU A 47 -0.15 37.28 -26.54
C GLU A 47 -1.49 36.54 -26.69
N GLY A 48 -2.33 36.60 -25.64
CA GLY A 48 -3.71 36.13 -25.65
C GLY A 48 -3.99 34.89 -24.81
N MET A 49 -5.17 34.29 -24.96
CA MET A 49 -5.60 33.14 -24.15
C MET A 49 -4.76 31.87 -24.41
N GLY A 50 -4.15 31.76 -25.60
CA GLY A 50 -3.32 30.62 -25.97
C GLY A 50 -2.04 30.50 -25.14
N VAL A 51 -1.33 31.62 -24.91
CA VAL A 51 -0.11 31.61 -24.09
C VAL A 51 -0.42 31.27 -22.63
N ALA A 52 -1.54 31.75 -22.10
CA ALA A 52 -1.97 31.44 -20.73
C ALA A 52 -2.30 29.95 -20.55
N ALA A 53 -3.03 29.36 -21.51
CA ALA A 53 -3.35 27.93 -21.49
C ALA A 53 -2.09 27.06 -21.61
N PHE A 54 -1.18 27.42 -22.54
CA PHE A 54 0.10 26.73 -22.69
C PHE A 54 0.95 26.80 -21.43
N ALA A 55 1.09 27.99 -20.82
CA ALA A 55 1.82 28.16 -19.57
C ALA A 55 1.22 27.30 -18.44
N ALA A 56 -0.12 27.27 -18.33
CA ALA A 56 -0.80 26.45 -17.34
C ALA A 56 -0.52 24.94 -17.54
N GLU A 57 -0.53 24.45 -18.78
CA GLU A 57 -0.25 23.05 -19.09
C GLU A 57 1.22 22.67 -18.85
N ILE A 58 2.17 23.52 -19.28
CA ILE A 58 3.60 23.30 -19.08
C ILE A 58 3.95 23.23 -17.60
N HIS A 59 3.49 24.20 -16.81
CA HIS A 59 3.82 24.28 -15.38
C HIS A 59 2.98 23.35 -14.51
N GLY A 60 1.72 23.10 -14.89
CA GLY A 60 0.79 22.30 -14.10
C GLY A 60 0.86 20.80 -14.37
N THR A 61 1.25 20.39 -15.57
CA THR A 61 1.13 18.98 -15.99
C THR A 61 2.43 18.44 -16.57
N VAL A 62 3.00 19.09 -17.59
CA VAL A 62 4.11 18.52 -18.36
C VAL A 62 5.40 18.47 -17.53
N LEU A 63 5.86 19.61 -17.00
CA LEU A 63 7.11 19.64 -16.21
C LEU A 63 7.02 18.77 -14.95
N PRO A 64 5.94 18.82 -14.15
CA PRO A 64 5.78 17.90 -13.01
C PRO A 64 5.83 16.42 -13.40
N ALA A 65 5.24 16.03 -14.54
CA ALA A 65 5.31 14.64 -15.01
C ALA A 65 6.73 14.22 -15.37
N MET A 66 7.50 15.08 -16.04
CA MET A 66 8.89 14.79 -16.38
C MET A 66 9.79 14.69 -15.13
N THR A 67 9.57 15.56 -14.12
CA THR A 67 10.30 15.47 -12.85
C THR A 67 10.03 14.14 -12.14
N ARG A 68 8.77 13.68 -12.10
CA ARG A 68 8.43 12.36 -11.53
C ARG A 68 9.11 11.20 -12.24
N LEU A 69 9.25 11.29 -13.57
CA LEU A 69 9.99 10.27 -14.35
C LEU A 69 11.48 10.25 -13.96
N ILE A 70 12.10 11.42 -13.79
CA ILE A 70 13.50 11.50 -13.34
C ILE A 70 13.66 10.85 -11.97
N SER A 71 12.81 11.18 -11.00
CA SER A 71 12.84 10.57 -9.66
C SER A 71 12.70 9.05 -9.73
N ALA A 72 11.76 8.55 -10.53
CA ALA A 72 11.57 7.10 -10.69
C ALA A 72 12.81 6.39 -11.28
N LEU A 73 13.54 7.04 -12.20
CA LEU A 73 14.79 6.49 -12.76
C LEU A 73 15.92 6.48 -11.73
N GLU A 74 16.02 7.52 -10.91
CA GLU A 74 17.00 7.61 -9.82
C GLU A 74 16.71 6.56 -8.73
N ASP A 75 15.45 6.37 -8.36
CA ASP A 75 15.03 5.33 -7.43
C ASP A 75 15.31 3.93 -7.96
N ALA A 76 15.01 3.68 -9.24
CA ALA A 76 15.32 2.39 -9.87
C ALA A 76 16.83 2.08 -9.87
N GLN A 77 17.68 3.10 -10.12
CA GLN A 77 19.13 2.96 -10.00
C GLN A 77 19.53 2.56 -8.57
N ARG A 78 19.03 3.30 -7.57
CA ARG A 78 19.34 3.08 -6.15
C ARG A 78 18.94 1.67 -5.70
N VAL A 79 17.67 1.29 -5.93
CA VAL A 79 17.14 -0.04 -5.54
C VAL A 79 17.93 -1.16 -6.20
N THR A 80 18.35 -1.00 -7.46
CA THR A 80 19.17 -2.02 -8.15
C THR A 80 20.54 -2.19 -7.47
N LEU A 81 21.16 -1.11 -7.03
CA LEU A 81 22.44 -1.15 -6.29
C LEU A 81 22.28 -1.74 -4.89
N ASP A 82 21.15 -1.46 -4.23
CA ASP A 82 20.83 -2.02 -2.92
C ASP A 82 20.65 -3.55 -3.01
N ILE A 83 19.92 -4.03 -4.03
CA ILE A 83 19.79 -5.48 -4.31
C ILE A 83 21.17 -6.11 -4.57
N HIS A 84 22.02 -5.45 -5.36
CA HIS A 84 23.38 -5.93 -5.62
C HIS A 84 24.18 -6.06 -4.30
N ALA A 85 24.12 -5.07 -3.42
CA ALA A 85 24.83 -5.10 -2.14
C ALA A 85 24.31 -6.21 -1.22
N LEU A 86 22.98 -6.33 -1.09
CA LEU A 86 22.32 -7.33 -0.26
C LEU A 86 22.64 -8.75 -0.69
N MET A 87 22.56 -9.04 -1.98
CA MET A 87 22.84 -10.38 -2.51
C MET A 87 24.31 -10.77 -2.30
N ARG A 88 25.23 -9.80 -2.45
CA ARG A 88 26.66 -10.05 -2.21
C ARG A 88 26.95 -10.35 -0.73
N GLU A 89 26.34 -9.60 0.19
CA GLU A 89 26.47 -9.86 1.62
C GLU A 89 25.93 -11.24 1.99
N ALA A 90 24.76 -11.61 1.49
CA ALA A 90 24.15 -12.92 1.71
C ALA A 90 25.04 -14.06 1.17
N GLU A 91 25.65 -13.88 -0.01
CA GLU A 91 26.60 -14.85 -0.56
C GLU A 91 27.89 -14.96 0.27
N GLU A 92 28.43 -13.85 0.76
CA GLU A 92 29.61 -13.84 1.62
C GLU A 92 29.36 -14.55 2.95
N GLU A 93 28.20 -14.32 3.57
CA GLU A 93 27.76 -15.00 4.78
C GLU A 93 27.57 -16.50 4.53
N ALA A 94 26.88 -16.88 3.45
CA ALA A 94 26.66 -18.27 3.07
C ALA A 94 27.98 -18.99 2.72
N ALA A 95 28.96 -18.29 2.17
CA ALA A 95 30.27 -18.85 1.85
C ALA A 95 31.19 -19.03 3.08
N ARG A 96 30.95 -18.30 4.18
CA ARG A 96 31.83 -18.27 5.36
C ARG A 96 32.13 -19.68 5.94
N PRO A 97 31.16 -20.60 6.12
CA PRO A 97 31.43 -21.94 6.61
C PRO A 97 32.33 -22.77 5.69
N PHE A 98 32.32 -22.49 4.38
CA PHE A 98 33.06 -23.24 3.37
C PHE A 98 34.50 -22.75 3.17
N ARG A 99 34.85 -21.55 3.67
CA ARG A 99 36.22 -21.00 3.59
C ARG A 99 37.17 -21.57 4.64
N GLY A 100 36.72 -22.51 5.47
CA GLY A 100 37.56 -23.15 6.48
C GLY A 100 37.84 -22.28 7.72
N GLU A 101 37.29 -21.06 7.79
CA GLU A 101 37.38 -20.18 8.96
C GLU A 101 36.51 -20.67 10.14
N ALA A 102 35.50 -21.51 9.86
CA ALA A 102 34.48 -21.89 10.85
C ALA A 102 34.79 -23.14 11.70
N TYR A 103 36.00 -23.70 11.66
CA TYR A 103 36.29 -24.95 12.40
C TYR A 103 37.57 -24.98 13.24
N ALA A 104 38.27 -23.84 13.41
CA ALA A 104 39.54 -23.82 14.14
C ALA A 104 39.46 -23.40 15.62
N GLY A 105 38.30 -23.03 16.17
CA GLY A 105 38.26 -22.68 17.60
C GLY A 105 36.88 -22.36 18.15
N ASP A 106 36.16 -23.40 18.59
CA ASP A 106 35.56 -23.48 19.94
C ASP A 106 34.63 -24.71 20.00
N ALA A 107 35.22 -25.86 20.32
CA ALA A 107 34.48 -27.05 20.72
C ALA A 107 34.18 -27.06 22.24
N GLN A 108 34.09 -25.88 22.88
CA GLN A 108 33.91 -25.79 24.33
C GLN A 108 32.80 -24.78 24.66
N GLN A 109 31.70 -25.31 25.20
CA GLN A 109 30.50 -24.63 25.74
C GLN A 109 29.50 -24.17 24.67
N GLY A 110 28.36 -24.82 24.43
CA GLY A 110 27.43 -25.36 25.43
C GLY A 110 26.43 -24.27 25.80
N ALA A 111 25.20 -24.40 25.28
CA ALA A 111 24.02 -23.57 25.57
C ALA A 111 24.04 -22.12 25.04
N VAL A 112 23.78 -21.95 23.73
CA VAL A 112 23.05 -20.76 23.28
C VAL A 112 21.57 -21.02 23.50
N ALA A 113 21.13 -20.58 24.67
CA ALA A 113 19.75 -20.26 24.94
C ALA A 113 19.20 -19.38 23.81
N ALA A 114 17.91 -19.54 23.53
CA ALA A 114 17.08 -18.53 22.91
C ALA A 114 17.23 -17.22 23.70
N SER A 115 18.22 -16.41 23.31
CA SER A 115 18.27 -14.99 23.63
C SER A 115 17.35 -14.36 22.60
N GLU A 116 16.11 -14.12 23.02
CA GLU A 116 15.68 -12.76 23.34
C GLU A 116 16.02 -11.83 22.17
N ALA A 117 14.97 -11.49 21.43
CA ALA A 117 14.82 -10.21 20.74
C ALA A 117 14.89 -9.07 21.77
N GLY A 118 16.01 -9.03 22.51
CA GLY A 118 16.39 -8.00 23.45
C GLY A 118 16.75 -6.80 22.63
N ALA A 119 15.74 -5.95 22.46
CA ALA A 119 15.84 -4.51 22.43
C ALA A 119 17.23 -4.01 22.04
N ILE A 120 17.37 -3.69 20.75
CA ILE A 120 18.40 -2.77 20.26
C ILE A 120 18.14 -1.43 20.96
N THR A 121 18.58 -1.27 22.20
CA THR A 121 18.60 -0.01 22.96
C THR A 121 20.03 0.42 23.15
N GLY A 122 20.79 0.41 22.06
CA GLY A 122 22.00 1.21 21.98
C GLY A 122 21.61 2.69 21.98
N PRO A 123 22.36 3.58 22.66
CA PRO A 123 22.17 5.02 22.50
C PRO A 123 22.31 5.38 21.01
N GLY A 124 21.19 5.71 20.37
CA GLY A 124 21.09 5.96 18.93
C GLY A 124 20.15 5.03 18.16
N SER A 125 19.53 4.03 18.78
CA SER A 125 18.48 3.27 18.11
C SER A 125 17.21 4.10 17.94
N ILE A 126 16.67 4.11 16.72
CA ILE A 126 15.39 4.73 16.42
C ILE A 126 14.32 3.88 17.13
N PRO A 127 13.44 4.47 17.96
CA PRO A 127 12.37 3.72 18.60
C PRO A 127 11.47 3.08 17.53
N PRO A 128 10.92 1.88 17.79
CA PRO A 128 10.04 1.22 16.84
C PRO A 128 8.85 2.13 16.52
N PRO A 129 8.32 2.11 15.28
CA PRO A 129 7.23 3.00 14.92
C PRO A 129 5.99 2.82 15.81
N ARG A 130 5.05 3.75 15.72
CA ARG A 130 3.69 3.57 16.23
C ARG A 130 2.79 3.22 15.06
N ILE A 131 2.13 2.07 15.12
CA ILE A 131 1.25 1.56 14.07
C ILE A 131 -0.20 1.89 14.41
N TYR A 132 -0.89 2.58 13.50
CA TYR A 132 -2.33 2.77 13.56
C TYR A 132 -3.03 1.92 12.52
N ILE A 133 -3.88 0.99 12.96
CA ILE A 133 -4.71 0.16 12.08
C ILE A 133 -6.07 0.83 11.95
N VAL A 134 -6.36 1.42 10.80
CA VAL A 134 -7.62 2.07 10.49
C VAL A 134 -8.61 1.04 9.98
N ASN A 135 -9.60 0.78 10.82
CA ASN A 135 -10.62 -0.24 10.58
C ASN A 135 -11.69 0.24 9.59
N GLY A 136 -11.77 -0.42 8.44
CA GLY A 136 -12.77 -0.19 7.41
C GLY A 136 -14.14 -0.83 7.67
N ILE A 137 -14.87 -1.11 6.58
CA ILE A 137 -16.25 -1.58 6.60
C ILE A 137 -16.33 -2.95 7.27
N ASN A 138 -17.38 -3.17 8.08
CA ASN A 138 -17.68 -4.42 8.77
C ASN A 138 -16.65 -4.89 9.80
N SER A 139 -15.56 -4.14 10.06
CA SER A 139 -14.80 -4.37 11.28
C SER A 139 -15.75 -4.12 12.47
N ARG A 140 -15.82 -5.04 13.43
CA ARG A 140 -16.56 -4.73 14.66
C ARG A 140 -15.70 -3.90 15.63
N GLY A 141 -14.45 -3.60 15.26
CA GLY A 141 -13.50 -2.80 16.03
C GLY A 141 -13.21 -3.35 17.44
N ASN A 142 -12.35 -2.66 18.17
CA ASN A 142 -12.19 -2.88 19.60
C ASN A 142 -13.29 -2.12 20.37
N VAL A 143 -14.55 -2.55 20.22
CA VAL A 143 -15.67 -1.95 20.93
C VAL A 143 -15.66 -2.47 22.36
N LEU A 144 -15.03 -1.69 23.25
CA LEU A 144 -15.24 -1.71 24.71
C LEU A 144 -15.38 -3.12 25.33
N GLY A 145 -14.43 -4.02 25.03
CA GLY A 145 -14.35 -5.34 25.67
C GLY A 145 -15.33 -6.40 25.17
N LEU A 146 -15.99 -6.18 24.02
CA LEU A 146 -16.77 -7.21 23.34
C LEU A 146 -16.04 -7.69 22.07
N ILE A 147 -16.03 -9.00 21.87
CA ILE A 147 -15.30 -9.71 20.81
C ILE A 147 -15.86 -9.29 19.45
N GLY A 148 -15.17 -8.34 18.81
CA GLY A 148 -15.44 -7.84 17.48
C GLY A 148 -14.67 -8.60 16.40
N ASP A 149 -15.19 -8.65 15.15
CA ASP A 149 -14.65 -9.37 13.98
C ASP A 149 -13.12 -9.30 13.88
N ASP A 150 -12.54 -10.48 13.68
CA ASP A 150 -11.21 -10.87 14.11
C ASP A 150 -10.06 -10.22 13.32
N ASP A 151 -10.26 -9.66 12.12
CA ASP A 151 -9.14 -9.40 11.21
C ASP A 151 -8.14 -8.36 11.73
N SER A 152 -8.62 -7.24 12.30
CA SER A 152 -7.71 -6.22 12.88
C SER A 152 -7.05 -6.68 14.17
N ILE A 153 -7.78 -7.43 15.00
CA ILE A 153 -7.25 -8.03 16.23
C ILE A 153 -6.25 -9.14 15.90
N GLU A 154 -6.49 -9.91 14.84
CA GLU A 154 -5.60 -10.96 14.37
C GLU A 154 -4.36 -10.36 13.70
N LEU A 155 -4.51 -9.21 13.02
CA LEU A 155 -3.38 -8.41 12.55
C LEU A 155 -2.56 -7.85 13.72
N GLU A 156 -3.20 -7.30 14.75
CA GLU A 156 -2.52 -6.87 15.99
C GLU A 156 -1.75 -8.03 16.63
N ARG A 157 -2.42 -9.18 16.83
CA ARG A 157 -1.79 -10.40 17.37
C ARG A 157 -0.68 -10.91 16.46
N LEU A 158 -0.82 -10.79 15.15
CA LEU A 158 0.21 -11.20 14.21
C LEU A 158 1.45 -10.31 14.37
N ILE A 159 1.27 -8.99 14.42
CA ILE A 159 2.33 -8.01 14.65
C ILE A 159 2.99 -8.26 16.01
N GLU A 160 2.21 -8.53 17.05
CA GLU A 160 2.68 -8.90 18.40
C GLU A 160 3.49 -10.21 18.37
N ARG A 161 2.99 -11.28 17.72
CA ARG A 161 3.70 -12.56 17.56
C ARG A 161 5.03 -12.41 16.83
N ARG A 162 5.20 -11.33 16.06
CA ARG A 162 6.46 -11.00 15.39
C ARG A 162 7.43 -10.21 16.29
N GLY A 163 7.03 -9.87 17.51
CA GLY A 163 7.87 -9.22 18.50
C GLY A 163 7.68 -7.71 18.58
N TYR A 164 6.63 -7.16 17.97
CA TYR A 164 6.28 -5.76 18.17
C TYR A 164 5.65 -5.54 19.54
N ASP A 165 5.93 -4.39 20.15
CA ASP A 165 5.27 -4.01 21.39
C ASP A 165 3.76 -3.76 21.12
N PRO A 166 2.84 -4.51 21.74
CA PRO A 166 1.40 -4.31 21.53
C PRO A 166 0.92 -2.93 21.96
N ARG A 167 1.68 -2.20 22.79
CA ARG A 167 1.36 -0.80 23.14
C ARG A 167 1.63 0.19 22.00
N GLN A 168 2.38 -0.23 20.99
CA GLN A 168 2.69 0.56 19.80
C GLN A 168 1.76 0.24 18.63
N VAL A 169 0.84 -0.72 18.78
CA VAL A 169 -0.17 -1.05 17.77
C VAL A 169 -1.53 -0.62 18.28
N VAL A 170 -2.19 0.27 17.54
CA VAL A 170 -3.48 0.83 17.95
C VAL A 170 -4.48 0.69 16.81
N SER A 171 -5.46 -0.19 16.95
CA SER A 171 -6.61 -0.20 16.06
C SER A 171 -7.62 0.90 16.37
N THR A 172 -8.07 1.60 15.34
CA THR A 172 -9.15 2.57 15.47
C THR A 172 -10.48 1.85 15.62
N PRO A 173 -11.52 2.51 16.17
CA PRO A 173 -12.88 2.03 16.03
C PRO A 173 -13.23 1.87 14.55
N ALA A 174 -14.18 0.98 14.26
CA ALA A 174 -14.71 0.83 12.91
C ALA A 174 -15.34 2.13 12.44
N ILE A 175 -14.92 2.60 11.27
CA ILE A 175 -15.33 3.91 10.78
C ILE A 175 -16.70 3.85 10.10
N TYR A 176 -17.01 2.78 9.36
CA TYR A 176 -18.32 2.61 8.72
C TYR A 176 -19.26 1.86 9.67
N GLY A 177 -20.30 2.57 10.14
CA GLY A 177 -21.30 1.99 11.02
C GLY A 177 -22.12 0.91 10.32
N ARG A 178 -22.50 -0.15 11.03
CA ARG A 178 -23.51 -1.08 10.53
C ARG A 178 -24.83 -0.32 10.32
N PRO A 179 -25.51 -0.45 9.17
CA PRO A 179 -26.87 0.04 9.06
C PRO A 179 -27.73 -0.60 10.16
N PRO A 180 -28.71 0.11 10.74
CA PRO A 180 -29.54 -0.38 11.85
C PRO A 180 -30.45 -1.57 11.51
N LEU A 181 -30.31 -2.17 10.33
CA LEU A 181 -31.06 -3.33 9.86
C LEU A 181 -30.24 -4.58 10.21
N GLY A 182 -30.66 -5.30 11.26
CA GLY A 182 -29.90 -6.32 11.98
C GLY A 182 -29.20 -7.42 11.17
N ASP A 183 -28.15 -7.98 11.79
CA ASP A 183 -27.48 -9.25 11.50
C ASP A 183 -27.17 -9.60 10.03
N LEU A 184 -26.86 -8.61 9.19
CA LEU A 184 -26.10 -8.87 7.98
C LEU A 184 -24.64 -9.15 8.39
N ASN A 185 -24.35 -10.41 8.72
CA ASN A 185 -23.00 -10.88 9.00
C ASN A 185 -22.20 -10.93 7.69
N LEU A 186 -21.49 -9.84 7.43
CA LEU A 186 -20.63 -9.70 6.27
C LEU A 186 -19.21 -9.83 6.78
N ASP A 187 -18.70 -11.05 6.70
CA ASP A 187 -17.31 -11.33 7.08
C ASP A 187 -16.40 -10.53 6.13
N GLY A 188 -15.44 -9.81 6.71
CA GLY A 188 -14.46 -8.97 6.02
C GLY A 188 -13.55 -9.75 5.08
N THR A 189 -12.56 -9.05 4.50
CA THR A 189 -11.59 -9.66 3.59
C THR A 189 -10.78 -10.72 4.34
N ASN A 190 -11.13 -11.99 4.13
CA ASN A 190 -10.41 -13.11 4.72
C ASN A 190 -8.96 -13.10 4.18
N LEU A 191 -7.97 -12.88 5.05
CA LEU A 191 -6.54 -12.83 4.73
C LEU A 191 -5.95 -14.17 4.20
N SER A 192 -6.79 -15.16 3.90
CA SER A 192 -6.37 -16.48 3.44
C SER A 192 -5.90 -16.51 1.98
N GLY A 193 -4.60 -16.35 1.76
CA GLY A 193 -3.96 -16.75 0.50
C GLY A 193 -3.12 -15.69 -0.22
N THR A 194 -2.62 -14.68 0.49
CA THR A 194 -1.72 -13.67 -0.10
C THR A 194 -0.25 -14.04 0.07
N ASN A 195 0.53 -13.90 -1.01
CA ASN A 195 1.96 -14.15 -1.04
C ASN A 195 2.70 -12.81 -1.03
N PHE A 196 3.66 -12.65 -0.11
CA PHE A 196 4.38 -11.40 0.12
C PHE A 196 5.89 -11.69 0.16
N GLY A 197 6.73 -10.82 -0.39
CA GLY A 197 8.19 -10.94 -0.37
C GLY A 197 8.87 -9.60 -0.11
N GLY A 198 10.03 -9.65 0.56
CA GLY A 198 10.94 -8.52 0.83
C GLY A 198 11.24 -8.28 2.32
N TRP A 199 12.52 -8.17 2.68
CA TRP A 199 13.02 -7.84 4.04
C TRP A 199 14.07 -6.73 3.83
N LEU A 200 13.84 -5.51 4.36
CA LEU A 200 14.81 -4.55 4.94
C LEU A 200 14.36 -3.06 4.89
N SER A 201 13.35 -2.73 5.70
CA SER A 201 12.90 -1.41 6.21
C SER A 201 11.87 -1.70 7.33
N PRO A 202 11.49 -0.77 8.24
CA PRO A 202 10.40 -1.04 9.19
C PRO A 202 9.07 -1.43 8.53
N ALA A 203 8.80 -0.93 7.32
CA ALA A 203 7.69 -1.37 6.50
C ALA A 203 7.96 -2.73 5.85
N ASP A 204 9.20 -3.04 5.45
CA ASP A 204 9.54 -4.37 4.91
C ASP A 204 9.60 -5.46 5.99
N TRP A 205 9.86 -5.09 7.25
CA TRP A 205 9.72 -5.99 8.38
C TRP A 205 8.26 -6.42 8.54
N ILE A 206 7.31 -5.49 8.35
CA ILE A 206 5.88 -5.79 8.36
C ILE A 206 5.50 -6.62 7.14
N THR A 207 5.97 -6.31 5.93
CA THR A 207 5.63 -7.10 4.73
C THR A 207 6.26 -8.50 4.74
N GLY A 208 7.52 -8.65 5.17
CA GLY A 208 8.22 -9.93 5.29
C GLY A 208 7.80 -10.80 6.49
N ALA A 209 7.49 -10.19 7.64
CA ALA A 209 6.97 -10.92 8.80
C ALA A 209 5.46 -11.20 8.68
N ALA A 210 4.69 -10.36 7.99
CA ALA A 210 3.33 -10.72 7.56
C ALA A 210 3.38 -11.88 6.55
N ALA A 211 4.33 -11.89 5.60
CA ALA A 211 4.50 -12.96 4.61
C ALA A 211 4.58 -14.36 5.24
N GLY A 212 5.41 -14.54 6.27
CA GLY A 212 5.59 -15.85 6.89
C GLY A 212 4.48 -16.26 7.87
N GLY A 213 3.70 -15.30 8.39
CA GLY A 213 2.61 -15.57 9.33
C GLY A 213 1.30 -15.89 8.62
N VAL A 214 1.07 -15.25 7.48
CA VAL A 214 -0.08 -15.49 6.59
C VAL A 214 0.00 -16.89 5.95
N ASN A 215 1.21 -17.37 5.62
CA ASN A 215 1.42 -18.74 5.11
C ASN A 215 1.09 -19.86 6.11
N LEU A 216 1.03 -19.58 7.42
CA LEU A 216 0.70 -20.57 8.46
C LEU A 216 -0.81 -20.76 8.66
N VAL A 217 -1.63 -19.81 8.18
CA VAL A 217 -3.10 -19.75 8.42
C VAL A 217 -3.92 -20.29 7.23
N THR A 218 -3.28 -20.69 6.12
CA THR A 218 -3.93 -20.96 4.82
C THR A 218 -4.19 -22.42 4.48
N SER A 219 -4.88 -23.19 5.33
CA SER A 219 -5.43 -24.50 4.91
C SER A 219 -6.83 -24.76 5.45
N ALA A 220 -7.87 -24.18 4.82
CA ALA A 220 -9.14 -24.83 4.46
C ALA A 220 -10.31 -23.83 4.22
N GLY A 221 -10.77 -23.76 2.96
CA GLY A 221 -12.18 -23.77 2.56
C GLY A 221 -13.14 -22.63 2.97
N ALA A 222 -13.44 -21.73 2.04
CA ALA A 222 -14.77 -21.12 1.93
C ALA A 222 -15.02 -20.60 0.49
N THR A 223 -15.91 -21.27 -0.25
CA THR A 223 -16.47 -20.75 -1.49
C THR A 223 -17.92 -21.21 -1.57
N ILE A 224 -18.85 -20.28 -1.86
CA ILE A 224 -20.22 -20.44 -2.42
C ILE A 224 -21.38 -19.78 -1.62
N ALA A 225 -21.25 -19.35 -0.35
CA ALA A 225 -22.43 -18.83 0.39
C ALA A 225 -22.70 -17.30 0.35
N ASN A 226 -21.73 -16.42 0.01
CA ASN A 226 -21.83 -14.97 0.30
C ASN A 226 -22.04 -14.01 -0.89
N ALA A 227 -22.28 -14.49 -2.11
CA ALA A 227 -22.30 -13.62 -3.30
C ALA A 227 -23.45 -12.58 -3.32
N GLY A 228 -24.58 -12.86 -2.66
CA GLY A 228 -25.75 -11.96 -2.67
C GLY A 228 -25.71 -10.84 -1.63
N SER A 229 -25.22 -11.10 -0.42
CA SER A 229 -25.17 -10.12 0.68
C SER A 229 -23.98 -9.16 0.54
N GLN A 230 -22.86 -9.63 0.00
CA GLN A 230 -21.69 -8.80 -0.28
C GLN A 230 -21.96 -7.74 -1.36
N ALA A 231 -22.82 -8.03 -2.36
CA ALA A 231 -23.12 -7.07 -3.43
C ALA A 231 -23.95 -5.85 -2.95
N TRP A 232 -24.85 -6.02 -1.99
CA TRP A 232 -25.70 -4.92 -1.50
C TRP A 232 -25.02 -4.05 -0.44
N SER A 233 -24.20 -4.67 0.40
CA SER A 233 -23.41 -3.96 1.40
C SER A 233 -22.16 -3.30 0.82
N SER A 234 -21.57 -3.88 -0.24
CA SER A 234 -20.52 -3.21 -1.01
C SER A 234 -21.05 -1.95 -1.66
N LEU A 235 -22.32 -1.88 -2.09
CA LEU A 235 -22.91 -0.68 -2.67
C LEU A 235 -23.05 0.48 -1.67
N TYR A 236 -23.54 0.21 -0.45
CA TYR A 236 -23.63 1.25 0.59
C TYR A 236 -22.26 1.66 1.12
N GLY A 237 -21.41 0.67 1.42
CA GLY A 237 -20.04 0.92 1.88
C GLY A 237 -19.21 1.66 0.83
N SER A 238 -19.30 1.27 -0.45
CA SER A 238 -18.56 1.95 -1.52
C SER A 238 -18.99 3.39 -1.76
N ALA A 239 -20.29 3.72 -1.60
CA ALA A 239 -20.75 5.10 -1.72
C ALA A 239 -20.20 5.98 -0.59
N GLU A 240 -20.12 5.45 0.63
CA GLU A 240 -19.53 6.15 1.77
C GLU A 240 -18.01 6.30 1.63
N VAL A 241 -17.32 5.23 1.24
CA VAL A 241 -15.88 5.28 0.93
C VAL A 241 -15.62 6.26 -0.22
N TRP A 242 -16.49 6.33 -1.23
CA TRP A 242 -16.36 7.28 -2.33
C TRP A 242 -16.56 8.74 -1.90
N ASN A 243 -17.58 9.00 -1.08
CA ASN A 243 -17.76 10.33 -0.51
C ASN A 243 -16.56 10.74 0.35
N GLU A 244 -15.95 9.76 1.05
CA GLU A 244 -14.73 9.96 1.80
C GLU A 244 -13.57 10.33 0.86
N TYR A 245 -13.31 9.52 -0.18
CA TYR A 245 -12.31 9.79 -1.20
C TYR A 245 -12.45 11.18 -1.83
N ALA A 246 -13.68 11.56 -2.19
CA ALA A 246 -13.95 12.84 -2.84
C ALA A 246 -13.81 14.02 -1.88
N ALA A 247 -14.06 13.81 -0.58
CA ALA A 247 -13.92 14.83 0.44
C ALA A 247 -12.46 15.04 0.90
N GLY A 248 -11.58 14.06 0.65
CA GLY A 248 -10.19 14.10 1.07
C GLY A 248 -10.06 14.26 2.58
N GLU A 249 -9.19 15.17 3.03
CA GLU A 249 -9.03 15.50 4.45
C GLU A 249 -10.31 16.00 5.14
N HIS A 250 -11.31 16.49 4.39
CA HIS A 250 -12.59 16.94 4.97
C HIS A 250 -13.60 15.81 5.11
N GLY A 251 -13.23 14.60 4.72
CA GLY A 251 -14.05 13.42 4.89
C GLY A 251 -14.41 13.16 6.34
N ARG A 252 -15.63 12.69 6.54
CA ARG A 252 -16.20 12.51 7.88
C ARG A 252 -15.40 11.47 8.65
N TYR A 253 -15.06 10.36 8.01
CA TYR A 253 -14.38 9.24 8.65
C TYR A 253 -12.91 9.55 8.88
N THR A 254 -12.27 10.28 7.99
CA THR A 254 -10.91 10.78 8.09
C THR A 254 -10.79 11.74 9.26
N GLN A 255 -11.73 12.67 9.43
CA GLN A 255 -11.75 13.54 10.62
C GLN A 255 -12.00 12.76 11.91
N GLN A 256 -12.87 11.77 11.91
CA GLN A 256 -13.12 10.92 13.09
C GLN A 256 -11.87 10.12 13.49
N THR A 257 -11.23 9.48 12.52
CA THR A 257 -9.98 8.71 12.70
C THR A 257 -8.85 9.63 13.15
N TYR A 258 -8.69 10.79 12.51
CA TYR A 258 -7.73 11.80 12.94
C TYR A 258 -7.93 12.23 14.40
N ASN A 259 -9.17 12.52 14.81
CA ASN A 259 -9.47 12.89 16.20
C ASN A 259 -9.16 11.76 17.18
N PHE A 260 -9.36 10.51 16.77
CA PHE A 260 -8.98 9.34 17.56
C PHE A 260 -7.46 9.25 17.73
N VAL A 261 -6.71 9.31 16.62
CA VAL A 261 -5.24 9.27 16.62
C VAL A 261 -4.67 10.44 17.43
N GLN A 262 -5.20 11.65 17.25
CA GLN A 262 -4.76 12.83 17.98
C GLN A 262 -4.96 12.65 19.50
N ARG A 263 -6.08 12.06 19.93
CA ARG A 263 -6.33 11.78 21.35
C ARG A 263 -5.37 10.72 21.88
N ASP A 264 -5.11 9.69 21.10
CA ASP A 264 -4.14 8.66 21.47
C ASP A 264 -2.73 9.25 21.61
N LEU A 265 -2.26 10.03 20.63
CA LEU A 265 -0.96 10.73 20.68
C LEU A 265 -0.87 11.72 21.84
N ALA A 266 -1.97 12.35 22.24
CA ALA A 266 -1.99 13.22 23.41
C ALA A 266 -1.81 12.45 24.73
N ASN A 267 -2.35 11.22 24.80
CA ASN A 267 -2.24 10.36 25.99
C ASN A 267 -0.96 9.53 26.00
N ASN A 268 -0.45 9.20 24.82
CA ASN A 268 0.68 8.33 24.55
C ASN A 268 1.61 9.03 23.54
N PRO A 269 2.33 10.09 23.96
CA PRO A 269 3.18 10.85 23.07
C PRO A 269 4.27 9.98 22.47
N LEU A 270 4.60 10.26 21.21
CA LEU A 270 5.69 9.60 20.50
C LEU A 270 7.02 9.85 21.22
N LEU A 271 7.88 8.81 21.22
CA LEU A 271 9.26 8.96 21.64
C LEU A 271 10.01 9.87 20.63
N PRO A 272 11.13 10.50 21.03
CA PRO A 272 11.94 11.27 20.09
C PRO A 272 12.33 10.43 18.86
N ASN A 273 12.08 10.97 17.68
CA ASN A 273 12.29 10.32 16.38
C ASN A 273 11.45 9.04 16.14
N GLN A 274 10.40 8.82 16.94
CA GLN A 274 9.48 7.73 16.67
C GLN A 274 8.57 8.08 15.50
N GLN A 275 8.58 7.23 14.49
CA GLN A 275 7.77 7.38 13.29
C GLN A 275 6.40 6.74 13.46
N VAL A 276 5.48 7.06 12.55
CA VAL A 276 4.11 6.53 12.49
C VAL A 276 3.93 5.71 11.21
N ILE A 277 3.30 4.54 11.34
CA ILE A 277 2.82 3.75 10.21
C ILE A 277 1.30 3.72 10.25
N LEU A 278 0.67 4.05 9.13
CA LEU A 278 -0.78 4.00 8.96
C LEU A 278 -1.15 2.77 8.14
N MET A 279 -2.05 1.92 8.64
CA MET A 279 -2.52 0.72 7.95
C MET A 279 -4.03 0.76 7.75
N GLY A 280 -4.50 0.86 6.51
CA GLY A 280 -5.92 0.85 6.19
C GLY A 280 -6.39 -0.56 5.85
N HIS A 281 -7.29 -1.14 6.64
CA HIS A 281 -7.90 -2.44 6.32
C HIS A 281 -9.25 -2.25 5.62
N SER A 282 -9.48 -2.93 4.50
CA SER A 282 -10.71 -2.81 3.70
C SER A 282 -11.00 -1.33 3.41
N GLY A 283 -12.24 -0.83 3.58
CA GLY A 283 -12.55 0.60 3.36
C GLY A 283 -11.74 1.63 4.17
N GLY A 284 -10.86 1.21 5.08
CA GLY A 284 -9.92 2.06 5.80
C GLY A 284 -8.74 2.55 4.97
N GLY A 285 -8.44 1.93 3.81
CA GLY A 285 -7.39 2.39 2.89
C GLY A 285 -7.56 3.85 2.50
N ALA A 286 -8.78 4.21 2.10
CA ALA A 286 -9.19 5.59 1.83
C ALA A 286 -8.82 6.60 2.89
N VAL A 287 -9.03 6.20 4.14
CA VAL A 287 -8.82 7.10 5.25
C VAL A 287 -7.34 7.25 5.54
N VAL A 288 -6.53 6.19 5.45
CA VAL A 288 -5.10 6.31 5.76
C VAL A 288 -4.33 7.17 4.78
N ASP A 289 -4.74 7.19 3.51
CA ASP A 289 -4.12 8.00 2.47
C ASP A 289 -4.25 9.51 2.76
N ASP A 290 -5.45 9.94 3.16
CA ASP A 290 -5.72 11.33 3.53
C ASP A 290 -5.20 11.67 4.93
N LEU A 291 -5.17 10.67 5.82
CA LEU A 291 -4.74 10.84 7.21
C LEU A 291 -3.24 11.14 7.30
N ALA A 292 -2.40 10.60 6.41
CA ALA A 292 -0.96 10.81 6.44
C ALA A 292 -0.58 12.30 6.50
N GLY A 293 -1.12 13.11 5.57
CA GLY A 293 -0.88 14.55 5.54
C GLY A 293 -1.47 15.30 6.73
N MET A 294 -2.59 14.83 7.29
CA MET A 294 -3.18 15.43 8.47
C MET A 294 -2.34 15.19 9.72
N ILE A 295 -1.79 13.98 9.90
CA ILE A 295 -0.94 13.63 11.02
C ILE A 295 0.32 14.47 11.00
N GLU A 296 1.07 14.46 9.89
CA GLU A 296 2.33 15.19 9.81
C GLU A 296 2.15 16.70 10.04
N ARG A 297 1.17 17.33 9.36
CA ARG A 297 0.99 18.79 9.46
C ARG A 297 0.39 19.26 10.78
N LYS A 298 -0.44 18.45 11.44
CA LYS A 298 -1.18 18.89 12.64
C LYS A 298 -0.60 18.38 13.96
N THR A 299 0.08 17.24 13.95
CA THR A 299 0.71 16.68 15.16
C THR A 299 2.24 16.80 15.12
N GLY A 300 2.83 17.02 13.94
CA GLY A 300 4.28 17.03 13.75
C GLY A 300 4.91 15.64 13.79
N ALA A 301 4.09 14.58 13.78
CA ALA A 301 4.58 13.20 13.73
C ALA A 301 5.01 12.83 12.31
N ASP A 302 6.19 12.23 12.19
CA ASP A 302 6.72 11.73 10.93
C ASP A 302 6.00 10.45 10.52
N VAL A 303 5.39 10.43 9.34
CA VAL A 303 4.68 9.25 8.82
C VAL A 303 5.64 8.49 7.91
N SER A 304 6.16 7.35 8.36
CA SER A 304 7.13 6.58 7.56
C SER A 304 6.45 5.77 6.45
N ALA A 305 5.24 5.26 6.70
CA ALA A 305 4.56 4.43 5.73
C ALA A 305 3.03 4.51 5.80
N VAL A 306 2.40 4.36 4.64
CA VAL A 306 0.97 4.09 4.46
C VAL A 306 0.82 2.72 3.81
N VAL A 307 0.06 1.83 4.44
CA VAL A 307 -0.18 0.46 3.97
C VAL A 307 -1.68 0.24 3.78
N THR A 308 -2.11 -0.15 2.59
CA THR A 308 -3.51 -0.53 2.34
C THR A 308 -3.63 -2.04 2.24
N LEU A 309 -4.65 -2.62 2.89
CA LEU A 309 -4.91 -4.06 2.90
C LEU A 309 -6.26 -4.31 2.21
N GLY A 310 -6.21 -4.86 1.01
CA GLY A 310 -7.40 -5.20 0.22
C GLY A 310 -8.31 -4.02 -0.13
N SER A 311 -7.71 -2.83 -0.27
CA SER A 311 -8.39 -1.63 -0.72
C SER A 311 -7.49 -0.81 -1.64
N PRO A 312 -8.07 -0.15 -2.65
CA PRO A 312 -7.27 0.70 -3.53
C PRO A 312 -6.72 1.88 -2.73
N ILE A 313 -5.48 2.26 -3.05
CA ILE A 313 -4.91 3.52 -2.55
C ILE A 313 -5.56 4.65 -3.31
N SER A 314 -6.29 5.47 -2.59
CA SER A 314 -6.72 6.77 -3.07
C SER A 314 -5.70 7.83 -2.82
N ASN A 315 -5.76 8.89 -3.61
CA ASN A 315 -4.92 10.05 -3.39
C ASN A 315 -3.43 9.64 -3.22
N TYR A 316 -2.96 8.67 -4.02
CA TYR A 316 -1.60 8.12 -3.90
C TYR A 316 -0.53 9.21 -3.90
N ASP A 317 -0.75 10.27 -4.69
CA ASP A 317 0.14 11.42 -4.76
C ASP A 317 0.08 12.33 -3.53
N VAL A 318 -0.97 12.26 -2.72
CA VAL A 318 -1.07 12.90 -1.40
C VAL A 318 -0.34 12.03 -0.39
N ALA A 319 -0.66 10.74 -0.30
CA ALA A 319 0.00 9.80 0.60
C ALA A 319 1.53 9.81 0.38
N GLY A 320 2.00 9.72 -0.86
CA GLY A 320 3.42 9.73 -1.21
C GLY A 320 4.14 11.07 -1.02
N ARG A 321 3.44 12.15 -0.66
CA ARG A 321 4.09 13.41 -0.23
C ARG A 321 4.45 13.40 1.25
N TYR A 322 3.74 12.61 2.06
CA TYR A 322 3.85 12.60 3.52
C TYR A 322 4.38 11.28 4.06
N ALA A 323 4.27 10.19 3.29
CA ALA A 323 4.82 8.90 3.63
C ALA A 323 6.02 8.58 2.72
N GLU A 324 7.12 8.14 3.32
CA GLU A 324 8.28 7.65 2.58
C GLU A 324 7.91 6.42 1.74
N GLN A 325 7.02 5.57 2.26
CA GLN A 325 6.56 4.35 1.60
C GLN A 325 5.05 4.29 1.54
N VAL A 326 4.52 3.96 0.36
CA VAL A 326 3.10 3.67 0.16
C VAL A 326 2.99 2.27 -0.41
N VAL A 327 2.39 1.35 0.35
CA VAL A 327 2.37 -0.08 0.05
C VAL A 327 0.93 -0.55 -0.11
N ASP A 328 0.60 -1.09 -1.29
CA ASP A 328 -0.69 -1.77 -1.51
C ASP A 328 -0.53 -3.29 -1.36
N LEU A 329 -1.25 -3.88 -0.42
CA LEU A 329 -1.30 -5.32 -0.21
C LEU A 329 -2.66 -5.85 -0.67
N GLN A 330 -2.69 -6.37 -1.90
CA GLN A 330 -3.88 -6.95 -2.49
C GLN A 330 -3.91 -8.47 -2.37
N HIS A 331 -5.07 -9.01 -2.01
CA HIS A 331 -5.36 -10.42 -2.17
C HIS A 331 -5.60 -10.72 -3.67
N ARG A 332 -5.21 -11.91 -4.14
CA ARG A 332 -5.49 -12.38 -5.52
C ARG A 332 -6.98 -12.42 -5.93
N PHE A 333 -7.88 -12.18 -4.97
CA PHE A 333 -9.34 -12.17 -5.16
C PHE A 333 -9.94 -10.79 -4.88
N ASP A 334 -9.12 -9.75 -4.72
CA ASP A 334 -9.64 -8.38 -4.63
C ASP A 334 -10.02 -7.94 -6.04
N PHE A 335 -11.33 -7.81 -6.28
CA PHE A 335 -11.90 -7.52 -7.60
C PHE A 335 -12.02 -6.02 -7.90
N VAL A 336 -11.63 -5.15 -6.96
CA VAL A 336 -11.70 -3.69 -7.14
C VAL A 336 -10.45 -3.24 -7.90
N GLY A 337 -10.62 -2.97 -9.21
CA GLY A 337 -9.53 -2.66 -10.13
C GLY A 337 -8.71 -1.42 -9.79
N LYS A 338 -7.56 -1.28 -10.50
CA LYS A 338 -6.48 -0.29 -10.32
C LYS A 338 -6.12 -0.02 -8.85
N SER A 339 -4.99 -0.58 -8.43
CA SER A 339 -4.35 -0.41 -7.12
C SER A 339 -4.12 1.03 -6.66
N TYR A 340 -4.08 1.98 -7.59
CA TYR A 340 -3.76 3.37 -7.29
C TYR A 340 -4.70 4.32 -8.04
N ILE A 341 -5.27 5.26 -7.31
CA ILE A 341 -6.11 6.36 -7.80
C ILE A 341 -5.44 7.66 -7.38
N ARG A 342 -5.11 8.52 -8.34
CA ARG A 342 -4.50 9.83 -8.05
C ARG A 342 -5.56 10.81 -7.53
N SER A 343 -5.15 11.85 -6.81
CA SER A 343 -6.07 12.83 -6.22
C SER A 343 -6.83 13.69 -7.24
N ASP A 344 -6.26 13.88 -8.43
CA ASP A 344 -6.93 14.52 -9.57
C ASP A 344 -7.85 13.54 -10.31
N GLU A 345 -7.47 12.26 -10.36
CA GLU A 345 -8.27 11.18 -10.97
C GLU A 345 -9.43 10.73 -10.08
N SER A 346 -9.30 10.76 -8.75
CA SER A 346 -10.31 10.28 -7.79
C SER A 346 -11.64 11.02 -7.94
N ARG A 347 -11.59 12.29 -8.36
CA ARG A 347 -12.76 13.13 -8.64
C ARG A 347 -13.55 12.68 -9.88
N TYR A 348 -12.95 11.90 -10.79
CA TYR A 348 -13.54 11.61 -12.12
C TYR A 348 -13.51 10.13 -12.56
N ALA A 349 -12.62 9.29 -12.04
CA ALA A 349 -12.29 7.98 -12.62
C ALA A 349 -13.16 6.80 -12.14
N LEU A 350 -13.66 6.86 -10.90
CA LEU A 350 -14.35 5.72 -10.27
C LEU A 350 -15.78 5.42 -10.77
N PRO A 351 -16.61 6.40 -11.19
CA PRO A 351 -17.96 6.10 -11.65
C PRO A 351 -17.98 5.14 -12.85
N LEU A 352 -16.99 5.23 -13.75
CA LEU A 352 -16.96 4.41 -14.96
C LEU A 352 -16.51 2.95 -14.69
N ALA A 353 -15.51 2.77 -13.82
CA ALA A 353 -14.96 1.44 -13.52
C ALA A 353 -15.94 0.60 -12.69
N MET A 354 -16.65 1.20 -11.73
CA MET A 354 -17.64 0.49 -10.89
C MET A 354 -18.98 0.23 -11.62
N MET A 355 -19.35 1.06 -12.61
CA MET A 355 -20.54 0.80 -13.45
C MET A 355 -20.31 -0.27 -14.54
N SER A 356 -19.05 -0.64 -14.80
CA SER A 356 -18.68 -1.64 -15.83
C SER A 356 -18.59 -3.09 -15.33
N ALA A 357 -19.02 -3.38 -14.08
CA ALA A 357 -19.11 -4.76 -13.62
C ALA A 357 -20.09 -5.55 -14.53
N PRO A 358 -19.70 -6.73 -15.05
CA PRO A 358 -20.56 -7.48 -15.96
C PRO A 358 -21.84 -7.88 -15.23
N THR A 359 -22.99 -7.49 -15.77
CA THR A 359 -24.30 -7.99 -15.36
C THR A 359 -24.26 -9.53 -15.29
N PRO A 360 -24.62 -10.18 -14.15
CA PRO A 360 -24.52 -11.63 -13.98
C PRO A 360 -25.37 -12.46 -14.95
N VAL A 361 -26.25 -11.80 -15.72
CA VAL A 361 -27.22 -12.46 -16.60
C VAL A 361 -26.56 -13.02 -17.88
N GLN A 362 -25.42 -12.48 -18.33
CA GLN A 362 -24.77 -12.96 -19.56
C GLN A 362 -24.06 -14.32 -19.41
N GLY A 363 -23.73 -14.74 -18.18
CA GLY A 363 -23.11 -16.04 -17.91
C GLY A 363 -24.09 -17.22 -17.89
N VAL A 364 -25.36 -16.98 -17.55
CA VAL A 364 -26.37 -18.04 -17.40
C VAL A 364 -27.01 -18.41 -18.74
N LEU A 365 -27.17 -17.47 -19.67
CA LEU A 365 -27.75 -17.75 -20.99
C LEU A 365 -26.84 -18.58 -21.91
N ARG A 366 -25.51 -18.54 -21.71
CA ARG A 366 -24.57 -19.43 -22.44
C ARG A 366 -24.57 -20.88 -21.96
N ALA A 367 -25.10 -21.17 -20.78
CA ALA A 367 -25.12 -22.52 -20.22
C ALA A 367 -26.36 -23.34 -20.63
N VAL A 368 -27.35 -22.75 -21.32
CA VAL A 368 -28.62 -23.41 -21.66
C VAL A 368 -28.86 -23.57 -23.18
N GLY A 369 -27.88 -23.23 -24.03
CA GLY A 369 -27.89 -23.65 -25.44
C GLY A 369 -29.09 -23.18 -26.28
N LEU A 370 -29.67 -22.02 -25.97
CA LEU A 370 -30.78 -21.42 -26.73
C LEU A 370 -30.35 -20.11 -27.38
N GLU A 371 -29.60 -20.18 -28.48
CA GLU A 371 -29.58 -19.13 -29.49
C GLU A 371 -29.48 -19.75 -30.89
N GLN A 372 -30.65 -20.05 -31.47
CA GLN A 372 -30.83 -19.93 -32.91
C GLN A 372 -32.17 -19.22 -33.16
N THR A 373 -32.15 -18.30 -34.12
CA THR A 373 -33.29 -17.58 -34.72
C THR A 373 -33.61 -16.23 -34.08
N LEU A 374 -32.92 -15.17 -34.52
CA LEU A 374 -33.55 -13.90 -34.95
C LEU A 374 -32.47 -12.95 -35.50
N TRP A 375 -32.84 -12.18 -36.53
CA TRP A 375 -32.04 -11.27 -37.37
C TRP A 375 -31.53 -11.84 -38.71
N ARG A 376 -32.50 -12.04 -39.62
CA ARG A 376 -32.31 -11.81 -41.06
C ARG A 376 -33.14 -10.59 -41.47
N SER A 377 -32.57 -9.82 -42.40
CA SER A 377 -33.10 -8.69 -43.18
C SER A 377 -33.38 -7.38 -42.45
N VAL A 378 -32.47 -6.41 -42.62
CA VAL A 378 -32.73 -5.18 -43.39
C VAL A 378 -31.41 -4.78 -44.04
N ASP A 379 -31.33 -4.92 -45.37
CA ASP A 379 -30.58 -4.06 -46.30
C ASP A 379 -30.58 -4.76 -47.67
N ASP A 380 -31.55 -4.39 -48.50
CA ASP A 380 -31.50 -4.39 -49.97
C ASP A 380 -32.84 -3.87 -50.52
N SER A 381 -32.96 -2.54 -50.67
CA SER A 381 -33.57 -1.79 -51.80
C SER A 381 -33.71 -0.30 -51.49
#